data_AF-A0A9N9HRX6-F1
#
_entry.id   AF-A0A9N9HRX6-F1
#
_cell.length_a   1.000
_cell.length_b   1.000
_cell.length_c   1.000
_cell.angle_alpha   90.00
_cell.angle_beta   90.00
_cell.angle_gamma   90.00
#
_symmetry.space_group_name_H-M   'P 1'
#
loop_
_entity.id
_entity.type
_entity.pdbx_description
1 polymer ?
#
loop_
_entity_poly.entity_id
_entity_poly.type
_entity_poly.pdbx_seq_one_letter_code
_entity_poly.pdbx_strand_id
1 'polypeptide(L)'
;NLGTLTDLENTPLFSTAFDYTLAVIEKRVLNSLWPILEKFNEQGRKNREYCKVLDDFAFNIIQHRRREPLKNDIPTDILHLFMDARHDNGEELNDKELRDIILNLIIAGRDSTAN
;
A
#
# COMPACT_ATOMS: atom_id res chain seq x y z
N ASN A 1 10.27 7.16 -13.64
CA ASN A 1 10.31 6.01 -14.57
C ASN A 1 9.43 4.94 -13.93
N LEU A 2 8.13 4.91 -14.26
CA LEU A 2 7.11 4.13 -13.52
C LEU A 2 7.26 2.60 -13.61
N GLY A 3 8.15 2.08 -14.45
CA GLY A 3 8.27 0.64 -14.74
C GLY A 3 8.63 -0.24 -13.54
N THR A 4 9.27 0.31 -12.50
CA THR A 4 9.62 -0.44 -11.28
C THR A 4 8.40 -0.76 -10.42
N LEU A 5 7.34 0.08 -10.45
CA LEU A 5 6.07 -0.20 -9.76
C LEU A 5 5.31 -1.33 -10.46
N THR A 6 5.31 -1.32 -11.78
CA THR A 6 4.59 -2.31 -12.60
C THR A 6 5.17 -3.72 -12.46
N ASP A 7 6.49 -3.87 -12.43
CA ASP A 7 7.14 -5.18 -12.19
C ASP A 7 6.85 -5.74 -10.80
N LEU A 8 6.71 -4.85 -9.83
CA LEU A 8 6.38 -5.17 -8.45
C LEU A 8 4.89 -5.59 -8.34
N GLU A 9 3.95 -4.82 -8.90
CA GLU A 9 2.51 -5.12 -8.90
C GLU A 9 2.17 -6.42 -9.65
N ASN A 10 2.96 -6.78 -10.66
CA ASN A 10 2.81 -8.03 -11.43
C ASN A 10 3.29 -9.28 -10.69
N THR A 11 3.70 -9.17 -9.42
CA THR A 11 4.05 -10.36 -8.63
C THR A 11 2.76 -11.13 -8.30
N PRO A 12 2.64 -12.43 -8.66
CA PRO A 12 1.45 -13.22 -8.36
C PRO A 12 1.08 -13.22 -6.87
N LEU A 13 2.09 -13.09 -5.99
CA LEU A 13 1.92 -13.00 -4.55
C LEU A 13 1.25 -11.69 -4.10
N PHE A 14 1.60 -10.55 -4.70
CA PHE A 14 0.99 -9.26 -4.38
C PHE A 14 -0.49 -9.26 -4.75
N SER A 15 -0.82 -9.60 -5.99
CA SER A 15 -2.21 -9.68 -6.46
C SER A 15 -3.06 -10.63 -5.60
N THR A 16 -2.52 -11.81 -5.26
CA THR A 16 -3.22 -12.76 -4.37
C THR A 16 -3.45 -12.19 -2.96
N ALA A 17 -2.43 -11.56 -2.38
CA ALA A 17 -2.52 -10.96 -1.05
C ALA A 17 -3.53 -9.80 -1.03
N PHE A 18 -3.52 -9.00 -2.09
CA PHE A 18 -4.38 -7.86 -2.28
C PHE A 18 -5.85 -8.27 -2.45
N ASP A 19 -6.15 -9.19 -3.38
CA ASP A 19 -7.48 -9.76 -3.60
C ASP A 19 -8.08 -10.36 -2.32
N TYR A 20 -7.27 -11.15 -1.61
CA TYR A 20 -7.70 -11.76 -0.38
C TYR A 20 -8.04 -10.73 0.70
N THR A 21 -7.18 -9.71 0.86
CA THR A 21 -7.36 -8.69 1.90
C THR A 21 -8.60 -7.84 1.62
N LEU A 22 -8.86 -7.49 0.35
CA LEU A 22 -10.09 -6.80 -0.05
C LEU A 22 -11.34 -7.66 0.23
N ALA A 23 -11.33 -8.93 -0.15
CA ALA A 23 -12.45 -9.85 0.12
C ALA A 23 -12.70 -10.04 1.63
N VAL A 24 -11.68 -9.89 2.48
CA VAL A 24 -11.85 -9.85 3.94
C VAL A 24 -12.51 -8.55 4.37
N ILE A 25 -12.04 -7.41 3.88
CA ILE A 25 -12.60 -6.09 4.20
C ILE A 25 -14.09 -6.03 3.84
N GLU A 26 -14.48 -6.51 2.67
CA GLU A 26 -15.88 -6.60 2.25
C GLU A 26 -16.76 -7.39 3.23
N LYS A 27 -16.24 -8.52 3.75
CA LYS A 27 -16.95 -9.33 4.75
C LYS A 27 -17.10 -8.62 6.10
N ARG A 28 -16.15 -7.75 6.46
CA ARG A 28 -16.19 -6.96 7.71
C ARG A 28 -17.31 -5.93 7.69
N VAL A 29 -17.69 -5.41 6.52
CA VAL A 29 -18.80 -4.45 6.37
C VAL A 29 -20.12 -5.02 6.91
N LEU A 30 -20.35 -6.32 6.70
CA LEU A 30 -21.59 -7.01 7.13
C LEU A 30 -21.52 -7.57 8.55
N ASN A 31 -20.34 -7.60 9.18
CA ASN A 31 -20.16 -8.24 10.48
C ASN A 31 -19.32 -7.39 11.44
N SER A 32 -19.98 -6.53 12.22
CA SER A 32 -19.33 -5.66 13.21
C SER A 32 -18.55 -6.39 14.32
N LEU A 33 -18.74 -7.71 14.51
CA LEU A 33 -17.98 -8.52 15.49
C LEU A 33 -16.67 -9.11 14.93
N TRP A 34 -16.27 -8.71 13.71
CA TRP A 34 -15.06 -9.18 13.05
C TRP A 34 -13.75 -9.08 13.87
N PRO A 35 -13.48 -8.05 14.70
CA PRO A 35 -12.17 -7.91 15.35
C PRO A 35 -11.88 -9.05 16.33
N ILE A 36 -12.92 -9.58 16.97
CA ILE A 36 -12.79 -10.70 17.91
C ILE A 36 -12.67 -11.99 17.11
N LEU A 37 -13.56 -12.22 16.14
CA LEU A 37 -13.61 -13.47 15.36
C LEU A 37 -12.30 -13.72 14.61
N GLU A 38 -11.74 -12.71 13.97
CA GLU A 38 -10.49 -12.82 13.20
C GLU A 38 -9.24 -12.95 14.08
N LYS A 39 -9.32 -12.59 15.36
CA LYS A 39 -8.21 -12.81 16.27
C LYS A 39 -7.98 -14.30 16.55
N PHE A 40 -9.04 -15.11 16.50
CA PHE A 40 -9.02 -16.53 16.91
C PHE A 40 -9.20 -17.52 15.75
N ASN A 41 -9.34 -17.06 14.51
CA ASN A 41 -9.53 -17.94 13.36
C ASN A 41 -8.37 -17.89 12.36
N GLU A 42 -8.28 -18.92 11.52
CA GLU A 42 -7.24 -19.05 10.50
C GLU A 42 -7.30 -17.92 9.46
N GLN A 43 -8.52 -17.47 9.12
CA GLN A 43 -8.74 -16.37 8.19
C GLN A 43 -8.02 -15.09 8.63
N GLY A 44 -8.13 -14.72 9.91
CA GLY A 44 -7.46 -13.52 10.41
C GLY A 44 -5.94 -13.69 10.53
N ARG A 45 -5.43 -14.90 10.81
CA ARG A 45 -3.98 -15.17 10.73
C ARG A 45 -3.47 -14.96 9.31
N LYS A 46 -4.13 -15.56 8.32
CA LYS A 46 -3.77 -15.42 6.90
C LYS A 46 -3.93 -13.98 6.40
N ASN A 47 -4.97 -13.26 6.85
CA ASN A 47 -5.12 -11.84 6.55
C ASN A 47 -3.94 -11.01 7.09
N ARG A 48 -3.46 -11.27 8.31
CA ARG A 48 -2.28 -10.57 8.85
C ARG A 48 -1.01 -10.85 8.04
N GLU A 49 -0.83 -12.09 7.57
CA GLU A 49 0.31 -12.45 6.71
C GLU A 49 0.24 -11.71 5.37
N TYR A 50 -0.93 -11.63 4.75
CA TYR A 50 -1.09 -10.88 3.50
C TYR A 50 -1.00 -9.36 3.68
N CYS A 51 -1.52 -8.80 4.77
CA CYS A 51 -1.27 -7.39 5.09
C CYS A 51 0.24 -7.11 5.19
N LYS A 52 1.02 -8.05 5.74
CA LYS A 52 2.48 -7.91 5.79
C LYS A 52 3.12 -7.91 4.40
N VAL A 53 2.64 -8.76 3.48
CA VAL A 53 3.09 -8.74 2.08
C VAL A 53 2.82 -7.38 1.43
N LEU A 54 1.65 -6.79 1.66
CA LEU A 54 1.28 -5.47 1.14
C LEU A 54 2.11 -4.34 1.77
N ASP A 55 2.37 -4.42 3.07
CA ASP A 55 3.24 -3.48 3.77
C ASP A 55 4.67 -3.54 3.23
N ASP A 56 5.25 -4.75 3.14
CA ASP A 56 6.61 -4.96 2.63
C ASP A 56 6.76 -4.44 1.20
N PHE A 57 5.72 -4.61 0.39
CA PHE A 57 5.63 -4.08 -0.96
C PHE A 57 5.74 -2.55 -0.99
N ALA A 58 4.87 -1.86 -0.25
CA ALA A 58 4.85 -0.41 -0.19
C ALA A 58 6.13 0.17 0.43
N PHE A 59 6.68 -0.47 1.47
CA PHE A 59 7.97 -0.07 2.03
C PHE A 59 9.12 -0.25 1.04
N ASN A 60 9.11 -1.32 0.23
CA ASN A 60 10.14 -1.50 -0.78
C ASN A 60 10.11 -0.38 -1.82
N ILE A 61 8.92 0.04 -2.25
CA ILE A 61 8.72 1.19 -3.15
C ILE A 61 9.32 2.47 -2.52
N ILE A 62 8.99 2.76 -1.27
CA ILE A 62 9.50 3.93 -0.54
C ILE A 62 11.04 3.90 -0.49
N GLN A 63 11.61 2.75 -0.14
CA GLN A 63 13.05 2.59 0.00
C GLN A 63 13.79 2.69 -1.34
N HIS A 64 13.24 2.11 -2.41
CA HIS A 64 13.77 2.28 -3.75
C HIS A 64 13.79 3.74 -4.15
N ARG A 65 12.68 4.45 -3.94
CA ARG A 65 12.55 5.85 -4.32
C ARG A 65 13.52 6.76 -3.57
N ARG A 66 13.73 6.54 -2.28
CA ARG A 66 14.71 7.29 -1.46
C ARG A 66 16.16 7.07 -1.90
N ARG A 67 16.47 5.95 -2.55
CA ARG A 67 17.81 5.63 -3.06
C ARG A 67 18.05 6.19 -4.46
N GLU A 68 17.01 6.55 -5.20
CA GLU A 68 17.16 7.15 -6.52
C GLU A 68 17.65 8.59 -6.38
N PRO A 69 18.77 8.98 -7.04
CA PRO A 69 19.26 10.34 -6.99
C PRO A 69 18.21 11.29 -7.58
N LEU A 70 17.87 12.34 -6.82
CA LEU A 70 16.99 13.41 -7.25
C LEU A 70 17.59 14.08 -8.49
N LYS A 71 17.17 13.66 -9.69
CA LYS A 71 17.50 14.40 -10.91
C LYS A 71 16.63 15.66 -10.93
N ASN A 72 17.22 16.75 -10.45
CA ASN A 72 16.80 18.14 -10.67
C ASN A 72 15.58 18.64 -9.87
N ASP A 73 15.46 18.42 -8.55
CA ASP A 73 14.47 19.06 -7.64
C ASP A 73 13.02 19.21 -8.14
N ILE A 74 12.64 18.47 -9.18
CA ILE A 74 11.34 18.53 -9.83
C ILE A 74 10.66 17.21 -9.49
N PRO A 75 9.47 17.27 -8.87
CA PRO A 75 8.68 16.07 -8.61
C PRO A 75 8.42 15.29 -9.89
N THR A 76 9.01 14.09 -9.96
CA THR A 76 8.99 13.24 -11.15
C THR A 76 7.81 12.27 -11.16
N ASP A 77 7.14 12.06 -10.03
CA ASP A 77 5.88 11.30 -9.90
C ASP A 77 5.11 11.68 -8.62
N ILE A 78 3.89 11.15 -8.48
CA ILE A 78 2.99 11.39 -7.34
C ILE A 78 3.64 10.96 -6.02
N LEU A 79 4.42 9.88 -6.01
CA LEU A 79 5.10 9.43 -4.79
C LEU A 79 6.15 10.45 -4.33
N HIS A 80 6.87 11.06 -5.27
CA HIS A 80 7.79 12.16 -4.96
C HIS A 80 7.09 13.32 -4.26
N LEU A 81 5.93 13.71 -4.78
CA LEU A 81 5.14 14.80 -4.21
C LEU A 81 4.79 14.50 -2.75
N PHE A 82 4.45 13.25 -2.42
CA PHE A 82 4.18 12.84 -1.05
C PHE A 82 5.44 12.72 -0.18
N MET A 83 6.59 12.35 -0.73
CA MET A 83 7.86 12.37 0.01
C MET A 83 8.32 13.79 0.34
N ASP A 84 8.00 14.76 -0.52
CA ASP A 84 8.27 16.18 -0.29
C ASP A 84 7.17 16.90 0.49
N ALA A 85 6.03 16.23 0.72
CA ALA A 85 4.97 16.76 1.55
C ALA A 85 5.46 16.92 2.99
N ARG A 86 4.98 17.98 3.63
CA ARG A 86 5.24 18.28 5.04
C ARG A 86 3.93 18.51 5.75
N HIS A 87 3.89 18.15 7.02
CA HIS A 87 2.84 18.53 7.96
C HIS A 87 2.87 20.03 8.22
N ASP A 88 1.80 20.58 8.82
CA ASP A 88 1.71 22.01 9.17
C ASP A 88 2.82 22.48 10.13
N ASN A 89 3.39 21.54 10.90
CA ASN A 89 4.52 21.78 11.79
C ASN A 89 5.89 21.72 11.07
N GLY A 90 5.92 21.46 9.75
CA GLY A 90 7.12 21.34 8.93
C GLY A 90 7.76 19.95 8.92
N GLU A 91 7.18 18.95 9.58
CA GLU A 91 7.73 17.58 9.61
C GLU A 91 7.42 16.79 8.34
N GLU A 92 8.34 15.91 7.96
CA GLU A 92 8.17 14.94 6.87
C GLU A 92 7.11 13.89 7.19
N LEU A 93 6.42 13.41 6.15
CA LEU A 93 5.61 12.20 6.27
C LEU A 93 6.51 11.01 6.61
N ASN A 94 6.13 10.24 7.62
CA ASN A 94 6.86 9.04 7.99
C ASN A 94 6.52 7.86 7.04
N ASP A 95 7.34 6.80 7.09
CA ASP A 95 7.20 5.66 6.19
C ASP A 95 5.82 4.97 6.30
N LYS A 96 5.16 4.99 7.46
CA LYS A 96 3.81 4.41 7.61
C LYS A 96 2.77 5.27 6.89
N GLU A 97 2.87 6.58 6.97
CA GLU A 97 1.97 7.50 6.26
C GLU A 97 2.13 7.36 4.75
N LEU A 98 3.39 7.33 4.28
CA LEU A 98 3.70 7.09 2.87
C LEU A 98 3.19 5.72 2.39
N ARG A 99 3.32 4.68 3.21
CA ARG A 99 2.78 3.34 2.93
C ARG A 99 1.27 3.39 2.77
N ASP A 100 0.57 4.05 3.69
CA ASP A 100 -0.90 4.15 3.65
C ASP A 100 -1.37 4.89 2.39
N ILE A 101 -0.66 5.95 2.00
CA ILE A 101 -0.91 6.68 0.75
C ILE A 101 -0.71 5.79 -0.48
N ILE A 102 0.42 5.06 -0.56
CA ILE A 102 0.70 4.15 -1.68
C ILE A 102 -0.38 3.08 -1.79
N LEU A 103 -0.74 2.41 -0.69
CA LEU A 103 -1.76 1.37 -0.70
C LEU A 103 -3.13 1.95 -1.10
N ASN A 104 -3.49 3.13 -0.60
CA ASN A 104 -4.72 3.82 -1.01
C ASN A 104 -4.74 4.15 -2.50
N LEU A 105 -3.61 4.59 -3.08
CA LEU A 105 -3.50 4.86 -4.51
C LEU A 105 -3.65 3.58 -5.35
N ILE A 106 -3.05 2.46 -4.92
CA ILE A 106 -3.18 1.17 -5.62
C ILE A 106 -4.64 0.67 -5.59
N ILE A 107 -5.31 0.79 -4.43
CA ILE A 107 -6.74 0.45 -4.29
C ILE A 107 -7.59 1.31 -5.22
N ALA A 108 -7.39 2.63 -5.21
CA ALA A 108 -8.12 3.55 -6.08
C ALA A 108 -7.85 3.30 -7.58
N GLY A 109 -6.62 2.96 -7.94
CA GLY A 109 -6.23 2.62 -9.30
C GLY A 109 -6.96 1.39 -9.83
N ARG A 110 -7.08 0.33 -9.02
CA ARG A 110 -7.81 -0.88 -9.41
C ARG A 110 -9.30 -0.61 -9.67
N ASP A 111 -9.98 0.06 -8.74
CA ASP A 111 -11.43 0.27 -8.84
C ASP A 111 -11.80 1.21 -10.00
N SER A 112 -10.86 2.04 -10.45
CA SER A 112 -11.05 2.98 -11.58
C SER A 112 -10.61 2.45 -12.95
N THR A 113 -9.80 1.38 -13.02
CA THR A 113 -9.30 0.79 -14.28
C THR A 113 -9.99 -0.52 -14.69
N ALA A 114 -10.83 -1.10 -13.83
CA ALA A 114 -11.56 -2.34 -14.09
C ALA A 114 -12.96 -2.16 -14.72
N ASN A 115 -13.27 -0.98 -15.28
CA ASN A 115 -14.51 -0.71 -16.03
C ASN A 115 -14.21 -0.30 -17.48
#